data_AF-A0A935S3Q2-F1
#
_entry.id   AF-A0A935S3Q2-F1
#
_cell.length_a   1.000
_cell.length_b   1.000
_cell.length_c   1.000
_cell.angle_alpha   90.00
_cell.angle_beta   90.00
_cell.angle_gamma   90.00
#
_symmetry.space_group_name_H-M   'P 1'
#
loop_
_entity.id
_entity.type
_entity.pdbx_description
1 polymer ?
#
loop_
_entity_poly.entity_id
_entity_poly.type
_entity_poly.pdbx_seq_one_letter_code
_entity_poly.pdbx_strand_id
1 'polypeptide(L)' 'MSGGYKQCTRCVMDTTTALIVFDEKGVCNFCHDYDKHAAESVLRDRAIRYAEFDQLISRDQTSGKRKGERLYF' A
#
# COMPACT_ATOMS: atom_id res chain seq x y z
N MET A 1 18.18 -24.96 -0.17
CA MET A 1 17.79 -25.09 -1.60
C MET A 1 17.71 -23.70 -2.17
N SER A 2 18.70 -23.30 -2.97
CA SER A 2 18.66 -22.04 -3.71
C SER A 2 17.67 -22.19 -4.86
N GLY A 3 16.38 -21.99 -4.55
CA GLY A 3 15.36 -21.80 -5.58
C GLY A 3 15.82 -20.70 -6.51
N GLY A 4 15.84 -20.97 -7.82
CA GLY A 4 16.30 -20.02 -8.82
C GLY A 4 15.53 -18.69 -8.74
N TYR A 5 16.16 -17.63 -9.21
CA TYR A 5 15.54 -16.31 -9.31
C TYR A 5 14.23 -16.38 -10.11
N LYS A 6 13.17 -15.76 -9.57
CA LYS A 6 11.87 -15.63 -10.25
C LYS A 6 11.26 -14.27 -9.95
N GLN A 7 10.82 -13.56 -10.99
CA GLN A 7 10.07 -12.32 -10.89
C GLN A 7 8.58 -12.58 -11.19
N CYS A 8 7.70 -11.81 -10.54
CA CYS A 8 6.27 -11.82 -10.81
C CYS A 8 5.97 -11.40 -12.25
N THR A 9 5.00 -12.03 -12.89
CA THR A 9 4.58 -11.68 -14.25
C THR A 9 3.75 -10.38 -14.31
N ARG A 10 3.27 -9.88 -13.17
CA ARG A 10 2.40 -8.69 -13.08
C ARG A 10 3.03 -7.48 -12.40
N CYS A 11 4.12 -7.65 -11.67
CA CYS A 11 4.77 -6.58 -10.94
C CYS A 11 6.28 -6.79 -10.85
N VAL A 12 6.98 -5.82 -10.26
CA VAL A 12 8.44 -5.85 -10.07
C VAL A 12 8.90 -6.79 -8.93
N MET A 13 7.97 -7.33 -8.14
CA MET A 13 8.31 -8.19 -6.99
C MET A 13 8.92 -9.52 -7.44
N ASP A 14 9.95 -9.98 -6.72
CA ASP A 14 10.69 -11.20 -7.04
C ASP A 14 11.07 -12.01 -5.78
N THR A 15 11.81 -13.09 -5.97
CA THR A 15 12.30 -14.01 -4.92
C THR A 15 13.18 -13.36 -3.84
N THR A 16 13.65 -12.11 -4.02
CA THR A 16 14.34 -11.37 -2.95
C THR A 16 13.37 -10.89 -1.87
N THR A 17 12.06 -10.86 -2.18
CA THR A 17 11.03 -10.47 -1.23
C THR A 17 10.75 -11.59 -0.24
N ALA A 18 10.85 -11.27 1.06
CA ALA A 18 10.51 -12.21 2.11
C ALA A 18 9.06 -12.69 2.00
N LEU A 19 8.85 -14.00 2.17
CA LEU A 19 7.52 -14.65 2.14
C LEU A 19 6.76 -14.53 0.81
N ILE A 20 7.46 -14.22 -0.30
CA ILE A 20 6.82 -14.22 -1.62
C ILE A 20 6.42 -15.64 -2.02
N VAL A 21 5.18 -15.79 -2.46
CA VAL A 21 4.64 -17.05 -2.98
C VAL A 21 4.07 -16.78 -4.37
N PHE A 22 4.42 -17.62 -5.34
CA PHE A 22 3.93 -17.52 -6.71
C PHE A 22 2.88 -18.60 -6.97
N ASP A 23 1.84 -18.23 -7.70
CA ASP A 23 0.91 -19.22 -8.27
C ASP A 23 1.48 -19.87 -9.54
N GLU A 24 0.70 -20.78 -10.13
CA GLU A 24 1.03 -21.50 -11.36
C GLU A 24 1.23 -20.57 -12.57
N LYS A 25 0.60 -19.39 -12.56
CA LYS A 25 0.73 -18.35 -13.60
C LYS A 25 1.91 -17.42 -13.36
N GLY A 26 2.65 -17.61 -12.27
CA GLY A 26 3.77 -16.76 -11.87
C GLY A 26 3.35 -15.42 -11.26
N VAL A 27 2.10 -15.28 -10.81
CA VAL A 27 1.63 -14.09 -10.09
C VAL A 27 1.89 -14.26 -8.60
N CYS A 28 2.43 -13.21 -7.95
CA CYS A 28 2.77 -13.27 -6.54
C CYS A 28 1.55 -13.04 -5.62
N ASN A 29 1.64 -13.56 -4.39
CA ASN A 29 0.65 -13.35 -3.33
C ASN A 29 0.35 -11.89 -3.04
N PHE A 30 1.32 -10.97 -3.19
CA PHE A 30 1.09 -9.53 -3.01
C PHE A 30 0.18 -8.94 -4.08
N CYS A 31 0.27 -9.41 -5.33
CA CYS A 31 -0.65 -9.00 -6.39
C CYS A 31 -2.07 -9.50 -6.13
N HIS A 32 -2.21 -10.74 -5.64
CA HIS A 32 -3.51 -11.27 -5.23
C HIS A 32 -4.10 -10.51 -4.05
N ASP A 33 -3.26 -10.11 -3.09
CA ASP A 33 -3.69 -9.29 -1.96
C ASP A 33 -4.11 -7.88 -2.39
N TYR A 34 -3.35 -7.27 -3.31
CA TYR A 34 -3.72 -6.01 -3.93
C TYR A 34 -5.10 -6.12 -4.59
N ASP A 35 -5.37 -7.16 -5.38
CA ASP A 35 -6.65 -7.30 -6.07
C ASP A 35 -7.85 -7.37 -5.11
N LYS A 36 -7.66 -8.02 -3.95
CA LYS A 36 -8.71 -8.11 -2.91
C LYS A 36 -9.07 -6.75 -2.33
N HIS A 37 -8.08 -5.86 -2.15
CA HIS A 37 -8.26 -4.59 -1.45
C HIS A 37 -8.31 -3.36 -2.37
N ALA A 38 -7.97 -3.51 -3.65
CA ALA A 38 -7.88 -2.40 -4.59
C ALA A 38 -9.24 -1.70 -4.76
N ALA A 39 -10.34 -2.47 -4.75
CA ALA A 39 -11.71 -1.97 -4.87
C ALA A 39 -12.09 -1.01 -3.73
N GLU A 40 -11.59 -1.24 -2.51
CA GLU A 40 -11.89 -0.44 -1.32
C GLU A 40 -10.93 0.75 -1.14
N SER A 41 -9.86 0.79 -1.93
CA SER A 41 -8.81 1.79 -1.84
C SER A 41 -8.60 2.48 -3.19
N VAL A 42 -7.51 2.16 -3.87
CA VAL A 42 -7.01 2.88 -5.05
C VAL A 42 -7.99 2.95 -6.22
N LEU A 43 -8.91 2.00 -6.36
CA LEU A 43 -9.92 1.99 -7.41
C LEU A 43 -11.17 2.81 -7.04
N ARG A 44 -11.36 3.21 -5.78
CA ARG A 44 -12.43 4.14 -5.41
C ARG A 44 -12.18 5.51 -6.04
N ASP A 45 -13.29 6.21 -6.31
CA ASP A 45 -13.27 7.56 -6.85
C ASP A 45 -12.28 8.45 -6.09
N ARG A 46 -11.43 9.12 -6.86
CA ARG A 46 -10.33 9.91 -6.32
C ARG A 46 -10.86 11.03 -5.43
N ALA A 47 -11.89 11.76 -5.87
CA ALA A 47 -12.43 12.90 -5.13
C ALA A 47 -13.00 12.45 -3.79
N ILE A 48 -13.70 11.31 -3.76
CA ILE A 48 -14.22 10.73 -2.50
C ILE A 48 -13.09 10.42 -1.52
N ARG A 49 -12.03 9.75 -1.99
CA ARG A 49 -10.90 9.39 -1.11
C ARG A 49 -10.17 10.59 -0.53
N TYR A 50 -9.97 11.65 -1.31
CA TYR A 50 -9.34 12.87 -0.80
C TYR A 50 -10.24 13.58 0.21
N ALA A 51 -11.55 13.66 -0.06
CA ALA A 51 -12.50 14.27 0.87
C ALA A 51 -12.55 13.52 2.23
N GLU A 52 -12.58 12.19 2.22
CA GLU A 52 -12.53 11.37 3.44
C GLU A 52 -11.21 11.55 4.20
N PHE A 53 -10.09 11.61 3.49
CA PHE A 53 -8.77 11.83 4.09
C PHE A 53 -8.69 13.20 4.77
N ASP A 54 -9.16 14.26 4.12
CA ASP A 54 -9.20 15.61 4.68
C ASP A 54 -10.09 15.67 5.93
N GLN A 55 -11.23 14.96 5.92
CA GLN A 55 -12.10 14.84 7.10
C GLN A 55 -11.37 14.17 8.27
N LEU A 56 -10.63 13.08 8.03
CA LEU A 56 -9.85 12.40 9.07
C LEU A 56 -8.76 13.31 9.66
N ILE A 57 -7.99 14.01 8.82
CA ILE A 57 -6.99 14.98 9.27
C ILE A 57 -7.63 16.08 10.12
N SER A 58 -8.76 16.63 9.68
CA SER A 58 -9.43 17.72 10.37
C SER A 58 -9.92 17.32 11.77
N ARG A 59 -10.37 16.06 11.93
CA ARG A 59 -10.76 15.50 13.23
C ARG A 59 -9.59 15.49 14.19
N ASP A 60 -8.42 15.04 13.74
CA ASP A 60 -7.25 14.89 14.61
C ASP A 60 -6.62 16.25 14.97
N GLN A 61 -6.78 17.27 14.12
CA GLN A 61 -6.34 18.65 14.40
C GLN A 61 -7.11 19.31 15.55
N THR A 62 -8.36 18.92 15.82
CA THR A 62 -9.11 19.42 16.99
C THR A 62 -8.58 18.91 18.33
N SER A 63 -7.86 17.79 18.32
CA SER A 63 -7.25 17.15 19.50
C SER A 63 -5.82 17.63 19.79
N GLY A 64 -5.21 18.39 18.87
CA GLY A 64 -3.78 18.69 18.86
C GLY A 64 -3.41 20.18 18.86
N LYS A 65 -4.02 21.03 19.71
CA LYS A 65 -3.44 22.34 20.00
C LYS A 65 -2.21 22.18 20.91
N ARG A 66 -1.06 21.79 20.36
CA ARG A 66 0.25 22.02 20.97
C ARG A 66 1.11 22.90 20.07
N LYS A 67 1.44 24.07 20.60
CA LYS A 67 2.38 25.06 20.05
C LYS A 67 3.79 24.46 20.13
N GLY A 68 4.49 24.27 19.02
CA GLY A 68 5.84 23.68 19.04
C GLY A 68 6.58 23.87 17.73
N GLU A 69 7.79 24.42 17.81
CA GLU A 69 8.63 24.95 16.74
C GLU A 69 8.97 23.97 15.59
N ARG A 70 9.14 24.57 14.42
CA ARG A 70 9.61 23.95 13.20
C ARG A 70 11.11 23.64 13.31
N LEU A 71 11.47 22.38 13.48
CA LEU A 71 12.84 21.91 13.22
C LEU A 71 12.87 21.27 11.83
N TYR A 72 13.57 21.95 10.91
CA TYR A 72 14.03 21.38 9.66
C TYR A 72 15.25 20.53 9.95
N PHE A 73 15.17 19.22 9.72
CA PHE A 73 16.30 18.38 9.34
C PHE A 73 15.82 17.33 8.35
#